data_AF-J6UER6-F1
#
_entry.id   AF-J6UER6-F1
#
_cell.length_a   1.000
_cell.length_b   1.000
_cell.length_c   1.000
_cell.angle_alpha   90.00
_cell.angle_beta   90.00
_cell.angle_gamma   90.00
#
_symmetry.space_group_name_H-M   'P 1'
#
loop_
_entity.id
_entity.type
_entity.pdbx_description
1 polymer ?
#
loop_
_entity_poly.entity_id
_entity_poly.type
_entity_poly.pdbx_seq_one_letter_code
_entity_poly.pdbx_strand_id
1 'polypeptide(L)' 'MYKIYTAPEGVESISPMEKQNMLFKGVDTMDEAIGWASHMSRTGHSVLLIEGDDGTKLDKSEIADALRRYKI' A
#
# COMPACT_ATOMS: atom_id res chain seq x y z
N MET A 1 -2.63 -14.03 -0.81
CA MET A 1 -3.47 -12.83 -0.58
C MET A 1 -2.54 -11.66 -0.32
N TYR A 2 -2.99 -10.44 -0.60
CA TYR A 2 -2.25 -9.20 -0.33
C TYR A 2 -2.96 -8.35 0.72
N LYS A 3 -2.18 -7.76 1.62
CA LYS A 3 -2.61 -6.83 2.66
C LYS A 3 -2.07 -5.45 2.35
N ILE A 4 -2.95 -4.47 2.36
CA ILE A 4 -2.65 -3.08 2.02
C ILE A 4 -2.83 -2.23 3.26
N TYR A 5 -1.76 -1.59 3.71
CA TYR A 5 -1.75 -0.72 4.89
C TYR A 5 -1.76 0.74 4.43
N THR A 6 -2.77 1.47 4.86
CA THR A 6 -3.00 2.88 4.49
C THR A 6 -2.82 3.79 5.68
N ALA A 7 -2.36 5.02 5.43
CA ALA A 7 -2.35 6.08 6.43
C ALA A 7 -2.83 7.41 5.83
N PRO A 8 -3.21 8.37 6.68
CA PRO A 8 -3.39 9.76 6.25
C PRO A 8 -2.15 10.29 5.54
N GLU A 9 -2.36 11.25 4.64
CA GLU A 9 -1.26 11.94 3.97
C GLU A 9 -0.30 12.60 4.97
N GLY A 10 1.01 12.60 4.67
CA GLY A 10 2.07 13.12 5.54
C GLY A 10 2.72 12.07 6.46
N VAL A 11 2.13 10.88 6.62
CA VAL A 11 2.82 9.76 7.27
C VAL A 11 3.82 9.14 6.30
N GLU A 12 5.09 9.05 6.71
CA GLU A 12 6.18 8.58 5.86
C GLU A 12 6.54 7.11 6.09
N SER A 13 6.31 6.60 7.30
CA SER A 13 6.66 5.23 7.68
C SER A 13 5.80 4.76 8.84
N ILE A 14 5.63 3.44 8.96
CA ILE A 14 4.93 2.79 10.06
C ILE A 14 5.96 1.98 10.83
N SER A 15 6.06 2.18 12.14
CA SER A 15 6.90 1.31 12.98
C SER A 15 6.31 -0.10 13.03
N PRO A 16 7.11 -1.17 13.18
CA PRO A 16 6.59 -2.54 13.25
C PRO A 16 5.50 -2.74 14.32
N MET A 17 5.61 -2.02 15.43
CA MET A 17 4.65 -2.05 16.54
C MET A 17 3.34 -1.31 16.22
N GLU A 18 3.41 -0.21 15.47
CA GLU A 18 2.22 0.51 15.00
C GLU A 18 1.45 -0.34 13.99
N LYS A 19 2.18 -0.99 13.07
CA LYS A 19 1.60 -1.89 12.06
C LYS A 19 0.76 -3.01 12.67
N GLN A 20 1.17 -3.57 13.82
CA GLN A 20 0.42 -4.63 14.50
C GLN A 20 -1.01 -4.22 14.87
N ASN A 21 -1.26 -2.92 15.04
CA ASN A 21 -2.57 -2.38 15.41
C ASN A 21 -3.28 -1.70 14.22
N MET A 22 -2.69 -1.70 13.03
CA MET A 22 -3.29 -1.09 11.85
C MET A 22 -4.29 -2.01 11.18
N LEU A 23 -5.39 -1.41 10.73
CA LEU A 23 -6.29 -2.06 9.79
C LEU A 23 -5.62 -2.17 8.42
N PHE A 24 -5.89 -3.27 7.72
CA PHE A 24 -5.46 -3.48 6.35
C PHE A 24 -6.65 -3.81 5.46
N LYS A 25 -6.56 -3.42 4.18
CA LYS A 25 -7.45 -3.91 3.13
C LYS A 25 -6.85 -5.19 2.55
N GLY A 26 -7.62 -6.28 2.56
CA GLY A 26 -7.27 -7.52 1.85
C GLY A 26 -7.74 -7.51 0.40
N VAL A 27 -6.91 -8.03 -0.50
CA VAL A 27 -7.21 -8.32 -1.92
C VAL A 27 -6.48 -9.59 -2.37
N ASP A 28 -6.89 -10.19 -3.48
CA ASP A 28 -6.34 -11.48 -3.93
C ASP A 28 -5.11 -11.33 -4.82
N THR A 29 -5.03 -10.25 -5.60
CA THR A 29 -3.97 -10.02 -6.59
C THR A 29 -3.14 -8.75 -6.34
N MET A 30 -1.92 -8.74 -6.88
CA MET A 30 -1.06 -7.55 -6.85
C MET A 30 -1.68 -6.40 -7.66
N ASP A 31 -2.28 -6.69 -8.81
CA ASP A 31 -2.96 -5.69 -9.63
C ASP A 31 -4.09 -4.98 -8.88
N GLU A 32 -4.90 -5.71 -8.10
CA GLU A 32 -5.91 -5.10 -7.22
C GLU A 32 -5.27 -4.23 -6.14
N ALA A 33 -4.13 -4.64 -5.58
CA ALA A 33 -3.44 -3.88 -4.56
C ALA A 33 -2.89 -2.55 -5.11
N ILE A 34 -2.30 -2.57 -6.30
CA ILE A 34 -1.82 -1.38 -7.01
C ILE A 34 -2.99 -0.49 -7.45
N GLY A 35 -4.09 -1.09 -7.95
CA GLY A 35 -5.31 -0.37 -8.30
C GLY A 35 -5.91 0.37 -7.10
N TRP A 36 -5.94 -0.27 -5.93
CA TRP A 36 -6.35 0.37 -4.68
C TRP A 36 -5.40 1.50 -4.27
N ALA A 37 -4.08 1.30 -4.39
CA ALA A 37 -3.10 2.35 -4.09
C ALA A 37 -3.27 3.59 -4.97
N SER A 38 -3.58 3.39 -6.26
CA SER A 38 -3.91 4.48 -7.18
C SER A 38 -5.21 5.20 -6.80
N HIS A 39 -6.24 4.45 -6.40
CA HIS A 39 -7.49 5.06 -5.93
C HIS A 39 -7.25 5.92 -4.69
N MET A 40 -6.51 5.41 -3.71
CA MET A 40 -6.22 6.13 -2.46
C MET A 40 -5.46 7.42 -2.70
N SER A 41 -4.42 7.41 -3.56
CA SER A 41 -3.62 8.61 -3.86
C SER A 41 -4.45 9.75 -4.46
N ARG A 42 -5.52 9.42 -5.22
CA ARG A 42 -6.46 10.40 -5.77
C ARG A 42 -7.43 10.98 -4.74
N THR A 43 -7.50 10.40 -3.55
CA THR A 43 -8.43 10.79 -2.46
C THR A 43 -7.72 11.41 -1.25
N GLY A 44 -6.44 11.76 -1.37
CA GLY A 44 -5.66 12.39 -0.28
C GLY A 44 -5.21 11.41 0.80
N HIS A 45 -5.08 10.12 0.46
CA HIS A 45 -4.55 9.09 1.35
C HIS A 45 -3.39 8.37 0.68
N SER A 46 -2.45 7.84 1.48
CA SER A 46 -1.29 7.12 0.96
C SER A 46 -1.31 5.66 1.43
N VAL A 47 -1.00 4.74 0.51
CA VAL A 47 -0.62 3.37 0.87
C VAL A 47 0.84 3.40 1.29
N LEU A 48 1.13 2.85 2.47
CA LEU A 48 2.48 2.84 3.05
C LEU A 48 3.17 1.49 2.90
N LEU A 49 2.40 0.41 2.77
CA LEU A 49 2.93 -0.93 2.67
C LEU A 49 1.93 -1.86 1.97
N ILE A 50 2.43 -2.71 1.07
CA ILE A 50 1.73 -3.87 0.54
C ILE A 50 2.53 -5.12 0.92
N GLU A 51 1.86 -6.13 1.47
CA GLU A 51 2.47 -7.42 1.79
C GLU A 51 1.65 -8.56 1.22
N GLY A 52 2.30 -9.47 0.50
CA GLY A 52 1.72 -10.71 0.03
C GLY A 52 2.13 -11.89 0.91
N ASP A 53 1.26 -12.89 1.02
CA ASP A 53 1.59 -14.14 1.74
C ASP A 53 2.73 -14.92 1.07
N ASP A 54 3.02 -14.62 -0.19
CA ASP A 54 4.15 -15.13 -0.98
C ASP A 54 5.49 -14.49 -0.57
N GLY A 55 5.51 -13.62 0.45
CA GLY A 55 6.69 -12.91 0.92
C GLY A 55 6.98 -11.62 0.14
N THR A 56 6.15 -11.28 -0.84
CA THR A 56 6.23 -10.02 -1.57
C THR A 56 5.98 -8.85 -0.61
N LYS A 57 6.81 -7.81 -0.70
CA LYS A 57 6.69 -6.59 0.10
C LYS A 57 6.99 -5.39 -0.77
N LEU A 58 6.11 -4.39 -0.76
CA LEU A 58 6.35 -3.10 -1.40
C LEU A 58 6.19 -2.00 -0.36
N ASP A 59 7.23 -1.19 -0.18
CA ASP A 59 7.16 0.03 0.60
C ASP A 59 6.61 1.23 -0.19
N LYS A 60 6.39 2.35 0.49
CA LYS A 60 5.83 3.59 -0.08
C LYS A 60 6.56 4.04 -1.36
N SER A 61 7.88 3.92 -1.42
CA SER A 61 8.69 4.32 -2.58
C SER A 61 8.50 3.36 -3.75
N GLU A 62 8.49 2.06 -3.48
CA GLU A 62 8.24 1.02 -4.48
C GLU A 62 6.81 1.10 -5.04
N ILE A 63 5.83 1.41 -4.19
CA ILE A 63 4.45 1.68 -4.60
C ILE A 63 4.40 2.92 -5.48
N ALA A 64 5.05 4.02 -5.09
CA ALA A 64 5.08 5.24 -5.89
C ALA A 64 5.73 5.01 -7.26
N ASP A 65 6.81 4.22 -7.32
CA ASP A 65 7.46 3.85 -8.57
C ASP A 65 6.57 2.96 -9.44
N ALA A 66 5.89 1.97 -8.84
CA ALA A 66 4.89 1.16 -9.52
C ALA A 66 3.79 2.04 -10.13
N LEU A 67 3.20 2.93 -9.35
CA LEU A 67 2.14 3.84 -9.82
C LEU A 67 2.59 4.72 -11.00
N ARG A 68 3.84 5.20 -10.99
CA ARG A 68 4.42 5.95 -12.13
C ARG A 68 4.53 5.11 -13.38
N ARG A 69 4.92 3.83 -13.26
CA ARG A 69 5.02 2.89 -14.39
C ARG A 69 3.65 2.54 -14.97
N TYR A 70 2.62 2.49 -14.14
CA TYR A 70 1.25 2.17 -14.57
C TYR A 70 0.52 3.31 -15.30
N LYS A 71 1.15 4.49 -15.50
CA LYS A 71 0.57 5.66 -16.21
C LYS A 71 -0.90 5.91 -15.84
N ILE A 72 -1.16 6.09 -14.55
CA ILE A 72 -2.49 6.49 -14.04
C ILE A 72 -2.49 7.99 -13.76
#